data_AF-A0AA37W5E2-F1
#
_entry.id   AF-A0AA37W5E2-F1
#
_cell.length_a   1.000
_cell.length_b   1.000
_cell.length_c   1.000
_cell.angle_alpha   90.00
_cell.angle_beta   90.00
_cell.angle_gamma   90.00
#
_symmetry.space_group_name_H-M   'P 1'
#
loop_
_entity.id
_entity.type
_entity.pdbx_description
1 polymer ?
#
loop_
_entity_poly.entity_id
_entity_poly.type
_entity_poly.pdbx_seq_one_letter_code
_entity_poly.pdbx_strand_id
1 'polypeptide(L)'
;MFGLIHGFLLWAGDILFLYGVSGLFILRYLDYTNEELKNKAALFTFISLMTIAIFMLGLNETPLYRDSPEYYEIYTSYYQSIGAHFSQNIAMSAYMLLAVPILLLWASAGFMLIGILAYKYGVFSKGLSKALLIKLILLSALFISLRLMLVPYNQGIGYALQEPVNELAALCVALLYIHLIVKLCDNSAHIGGLIQQVGRLAFTLYISQTIMQLLLFKVFFPQWTLGFNRLDYWLLAISLVIVQLIFTAIYCRYFKQGPLEYLWRKLAKINREKIA
;
A
#
# COMPACT_ATOMS: atom_id res chain seq x y z
N MET A 1 -3.15 -0.99 16.51
CA MET A 1 -3.70 -2.29 17.02
C MET A 1 -3.97 -3.26 15.88
N PHE A 2 -4.94 -3.03 14.99
CA PHE A 2 -5.26 -3.97 13.92
C PHE A 2 -4.07 -4.30 13.00
N GLY A 3 -3.24 -3.31 12.65
CA GLY A 3 -2.00 -3.56 11.93
C GLY A 3 -1.04 -4.50 12.66
N LEU A 4 -0.82 -4.32 13.96
CA LEU A 4 0.00 -5.25 14.76
C LEU A 4 -0.57 -6.67 14.77
N ILE A 5 -1.89 -6.81 14.97
CA ILE A 5 -2.55 -8.12 14.96
C ILE A 5 -2.39 -8.78 13.59
N HIS A 6 -2.63 -8.03 12.51
CA HIS A 6 -2.50 -8.53 11.14
C HIS A 6 -1.05 -8.87 10.79
N GLY A 7 -0.09 -8.00 11.12
CA GLY A 7 1.35 -8.21 10.97
C GLY A 7 1.79 -9.52 11.59
N PHE A 8 1.66 -9.63 12.91
CA PHE A 8 2.17 -10.78 13.66
C PHE A 8 1.41 -12.08 13.38
N LEU A 9 0.09 -12.04 13.14
CA LEU A 9 -0.70 -13.27 13.01
C LEU A 9 -0.92 -13.73 11.57
N LEU A 10 -0.93 -12.81 10.61
CA LEU A 10 -1.35 -13.11 9.23
C LEU A 10 -0.23 -12.87 8.24
N TRP A 11 0.31 -11.65 8.19
CA TRP A 11 1.27 -11.27 7.17
C TRP A 11 2.15 -10.13 7.64
N ALA A 12 3.44 -10.41 7.78
CA ALA A 12 4.42 -9.46 8.28
C ALA A 12 4.49 -8.16 7.46
N GLY A 13 4.14 -8.20 6.15
CA GLY A 13 4.15 -7.03 5.28
C GLY A 13 2.89 -6.16 5.40
N ASP A 14 2.41 -5.95 6.62
CA ASP A 14 1.25 -5.11 6.88
C ASP A 14 1.54 -3.62 6.63
N ILE A 15 0.55 -2.90 6.10
CA ILE A 15 0.63 -1.45 5.90
C ILE A 15 -0.24 -0.67 6.88
N LEU A 16 -1.12 -1.36 7.63
CA LEU A 16 -2.10 -0.74 8.51
C LEU A 16 -1.44 -0.13 9.75
N PHE A 17 -0.40 -0.78 10.27
CA PHE A 17 0.39 -0.26 11.38
C PHE A 17 1.07 1.05 10.95
N LEU A 18 1.76 1.04 9.82
CA LEU A 18 2.41 2.22 9.25
C LEU A 18 1.40 3.35 9.06
N TYR A 19 0.28 3.10 8.37
CA TYR A 19 -0.75 4.12 8.16
C TYR A 19 -1.36 4.65 9.45
N GLY A 20 -1.52 3.79 10.46
CA GLY A 20 -1.98 4.21 11.78
C GLY A 20 -1.01 5.17 12.46
N VAL A 21 0.29 4.84 12.45
CA VAL A 21 1.35 5.68 13.05
C VAL A 21 1.52 6.98 12.25
N SER A 22 1.59 6.91 10.92
CA SER A 22 1.65 8.09 10.04
C SER A 22 0.43 8.98 10.25
N GLY A 23 -0.77 8.39 10.34
CA GLY A 23 -2.01 9.10 10.63
C GLY A 23 -1.95 9.87 11.95
N LEU A 24 -1.55 9.22 13.04
CA LEU A 24 -1.38 9.88 14.34
C LEU A 24 -0.33 11.00 14.28
N PHE A 25 0.78 10.76 13.59
CA PHE A 25 1.85 11.74 13.41
C PHE A 25 1.38 12.96 12.63
N ILE A 26 0.55 12.80 11.59
CA ILE A 26 0.11 13.92 10.77
C ILE A 26 -0.99 14.76 11.39
N LEU A 27 -1.68 14.29 12.43
CA LEU A 27 -2.78 15.03 13.09
C LEU A 27 -2.35 16.44 13.53
N ARG A 28 -1.09 16.60 13.99
CA ARG A 28 -0.54 17.89 14.43
C ARG A 28 -0.39 18.93 13.30
N TYR A 29 -0.52 18.52 12.05
CA TYR A 29 -0.39 19.39 10.87
C TYR A 29 -1.75 19.78 10.27
N LEU A 30 -2.88 19.29 10.78
CA LEU A 30 -4.19 19.55 10.17
C LEU A 30 -4.57 21.03 10.15
N ASP A 31 -4.15 21.77 11.19
CA ASP A 31 -4.43 23.20 11.36
C ASP A 31 -3.45 24.11 10.60
N TYR A 32 -2.46 23.52 9.91
CA TYR A 32 -1.47 24.29 9.17
C TYR A 32 -2.09 24.95 7.92
N THR A 33 -1.55 26.11 7.56
CA THR A 33 -1.88 26.80 6.31
C THR A 33 -1.46 25.97 5.10
N ASN A 34 -2.01 26.29 3.93
CA ASN A 34 -1.69 25.55 2.70
C ASN A 34 -0.19 25.62 2.34
N GLU A 35 0.48 26.75 2.58
CA GLU A 35 1.92 26.89 2.30
C GLU A 35 2.77 26.07 3.28
N GLU A 36 2.42 26.07 4.57
CA GLU A 36 3.12 25.24 5.54
C GLU A 36 2.93 23.74 5.25
N LEU A 37 1.72 23.33 4.87
CA LEU A 37 1.44 21.96 4.45
C LEU A 37 2.25 21.56 3.23
N LYS A 38 2.37 22.42 2.21
CA LYS A 38 3.22 22.18 1.03
C LYS A 38 4.67 22.00 1.43
N ASN A 39 5.19 22.88 2.29
CA ASN A 39 6.57 22.83 2.75
C ASN A 39 6.85 21.54 3.54
N LYS A 40 5.93 21.11 4.41
CA LYS A 40 6.05 19.84 5.15
C LYS A 40 5.92 18.62 4.25
N ALA A 41 4.99 18.64 3.29
CA ALA A 41 4.86 17.58 2.30
C ALA A 41 6.15 17.41 1.49
N ALA A 42 6.72 18.52 1.00
CA ALA A 42 7.98 18.51 0.26
C ALA A 42 9.14 18.01 1.13
N LEU A 43 9.25 18.47 2.38
CA LEU A 43 10.27 18.03 3.32
C LEU A 43 10.17 16.52 3.61
N PHE A 44 8.98 16.00 3.90
CA PHE A 44 8.81 14.58 4.21
C PHE A 44 9.04 13.68 3.01
N THR A 45 8.59 14.12 1.83
CA THR A 45 8.92 13.42 0.58
C THR A 45 10.44 13.42 0.37
N PHE A 46 11.11 14.56 0.55
CA PHE A 46 12.58 14.62 0.44
C PHE A 46 13.30 13.69 1.42
N ILE A 47 12.88 13.67 2.69
CA ILE A 47 13.44 12.75 3.70
C ILE A 47 13.22 11.31 3.26
N SER A 48 12.02 10.95 2.78
CA SER A 48 11.73 9.61 2.24
C SER A 48 12.72 9.19 1.16
N LEU A 49 12.86 10.04 0.13
CA LEU A 49 13.74 9.78 -1.00
C LEU A 49 15.19 9.59 -0.56
N MET A 50 15.68 10.40 0.37
CA MET A 50 17.05 10.30 0.90
C MET A 50 17.24 9.06 1.76
N THR A 51 16.30 8.77 2.67
CA THR A 51 16.37 7.59 3.53
C THR A 51 16.36 6.31 2.71
N ILE A 52 15.48 6.20 1.71
CA ILE A 52 15.42 5.04 0.82
C ILE A 52 16.69 4.95 -0.03
N ALA A 53 17.18 6.06 -0.61
CA ALA A 53 18.41 6.05 -1.41
C ALA A 53 19.61 5.58 -0.58
N ILE A 54 19.78 6.11 0.64
CA ILE A 54 20.88 5.73 1.54
C ILE A 54 20.77 4.26 1.94
N PHE A 55 19.56 3.79 2.26
CA PHE A 55 19.34 2.39 2.57
C PHE A 55 19.74 1.50 1.40
N MET A 56 19.29 1.81 0.18
CA MET A 56 19.61 1.05 -1.03
C MET A 56 21.09 1.11 -1.41
N LEU A 57 21.80 2.21 -1.11
CA LEU A 57 23.27 2.30 -1.28
C LEU A 57 24.03 1.30 -0.40
N GLY A 58 23.50 1.00 0.78
CA GLY A 58 24.09 0.07 1.73
C GLY A 58 23.75 -1.39 1.46
N LEU A 59 22.82 -1.67 0.55
CA LEU A 59 22.42 -3.03 0.18
C LEU A 59 23.34 -3.57 -0.92
N ASN A 60 23.88 -4.76 -0.65
CA ASN A 60 24.53 -5.61 -1.65
C ASN A 60 23.74 -6.91 -1.75
N GLU A 61 22.61 -6.87 -2.46
CA GLU A 61 21.77 -8.05 -2.63
C GLU A 61 22.28 -8.90 -3.78
N THR A 62 22.53 -10.18 -3.51
CA THR A 62 22.68 -11.18 -4.57
C THR A 62 21.28 -11.62 -5.00
N PRO A 63 20.95 -11.53 -6.30
CA PRO A 63 19.62 -11.88 -6.77
C PRO A 63 19.32 -13.36 -6.48
N LEU A 64 18.19 -13.60 -5.82
CA LEU A 64 17.69 -14.94 -5.52
C LEU A 64 16.70 -15.38 -6.61
N TYR A 65 17.05 -16.42 -7.37
CA TYR A 65 16.21 -16.96 -8.42
C TYR A 65 15.35 -18.11 -7.90
N ARG A 66 14.10 -18.23 -8.38
CA ARG A 66 13.15 -19.22 -7.85
C ARG A 66 13.57 -20.68 -8.12
N ASP A 67 14.22 -20.91 -9.23
CA ASP A 67 14.76 -22.21 -9.67
C ASP A 67 16.11 -22.55 -9.02
N SER A 68 16.64 -21.66 -8.18
CA SER A 68 17.88 -21.92 -7.44
C SER A 68 17.67 -22.92 -6.29
N PRO A 69 18.68 -23.77 -5.98
CA PRO A 69 18.65 -24.64 -4.81
C PRO A 69 18.43 -23.87 -3.50
N GLU A 70 19.01 -22.68 -3.38
CA GLU A 70 18.90 -21.81 -2.21
C GLU A 70 17.46 -21.37 -1.97
N TYR A 71 16.73 -21.01 -3.04
CA TYR A 71 15.32 -20.68 -2.94
C TYR A 71 14.49 -21.89 -2.49
N TYR A 72 14.81 -23.08 -3.00
CA TYR A 72 14.10 -24.31 -2.62
C TYR A 72 14.34 -24.68 -1.15
N GLU A 73 15.54 -24.44 -0.62
CA GLU A 73 15.85 -24.63 0.80
C GLU A 73 15.05 -23.66 1.68
N ILE A 74 14.97 -22.37 1.30
CA ILE A 74 14.13 -21.38 2.00
C ILE A 74 12.66 -21.79 1.95
N TYR A 75 12.18 -22.21 0.77
CA TYR A 75 10.81 -22.68 0.59
C TYR A 75 10.51 -23.88 1.50
N THR A 76 11.33 -24.93 1.46
CA THR A 76 11.09 -26.15 2.27
C THR A 76 11.15 -25.88 3.77
N SER A 77 12.07 -25.02 4.23
CA SER A 77 12.14 -24.54 5.62
C SER A 77 10.88 -23.74 6.01
N TYR A 78 10.46 -22.82 5.15
CA TYR A 78 9.26 -22.01 5.37
C TYR A 78 8.02 -22.92 5.47
N TYR A 79 7.86 -23.90 4.57
CA TYR A 79 6.70 -24.78 4.45
C TYR A 79 6.77 -26.10 5.25
N GLN A 80 7.75 -26.24 6.16
CA GLN A 80 7.91 -27.47 6.94
C GLN A 80 6.71 -27.74 7.87
N SER A 81 6.14 -26.70 8.48
CA SER A 81 4.97 -26.82 9.34
C SER A 81 4.25 -25.47 9.52
N ILE A 82 2.99 -25.51 9.95
CA ILE A 82 2.23 -24.30 10.34
C ILE A 82 2.96 -23.53 11.45
N GLY A 83 3.60 -24.22 12.39
CA GLY A 83 4.39 -23.59 13.46
C GLY A 83 5.62 -22.85 12.93
N ALA A 84 6.32 -23.43 11.95
CA ALA A 84 7.48 -22.80 11.30
C ALA A 84 7.07 -21.54 10.51
N HIS A 85 5.97 -21.60 9.76
CA HIS A 85 5.41 -20.43 9.10
C HIS A 85 5.11 -19.29 10.08
N PHE A 86 4.43 -19.63 11.19
CA PHE A 86 3.99 -18.65 12.16
C PHE A 86 5.18 -18.02 12.91
N SER A 87 6.18 -18.82 13.29
CA SER A 87 7.39 -18.31 13.96
C SER A 87 8.20 -17.39 13.05
N GLN A 88 8.37 -17.76 11.78
CA GLN A 88 9.05 -16.92 10.79
C GLN A 88 8.26 -15.63 10.51
N ASN A 89 6.92 -15.70 10.45
CA ASN A 89 6.09 -14.50 10.31
C ASN A 89 6.23 -13.57 11.52
N ILE A 90 6.24 -14.08 12.75
CA ILE A 90 6.48 -13.28 13.95
C ILE A 90 7.85 -12.60 13.90
N ALA A 91 8.90 -13.35 13.58
CA ALA A 91 10.26 -12.81 13.49
C ALA A 91 10.35 -11.70 12.43
N MET A 92 9.78 -11.94 11.25
CA MET A 92 9.75 -10.95 10.17
C MET A 92 8.89 -9.73 10.53
N SER A 93 7.78 -9.93 11.26
CA SER A 93 6.93 -8.83 11.74
C SER A 93 7.65 -7.97 12.76
N ALA A 94 8.40 -8.58 13.67
CA ALA A 94 9.21 -7.84 14.64
C ALA A 94 10.30 -7.01 13.94
N TYR A 95 10.95 -7.58 12.92
CA TYR A 95 11.90 -6.84 12.09
C TYR A 95 11.23 -5.66 11.35
N MET A 96 10.11 -5.92 10.66
CA MET A 96 9.40 -4.88 9.92
C MET A 96 8.82 -3.79 10.82
N LEU A 97 8.41 -4.13 12.05
CA LEU A 97 7.95 -3.14 13.03
C LEU A 97 9.00 -2.05 13.32
N LEU A 98 10.28 -2.40 13.24
CA LEU A 98 11.40 -1.47 13.42
C LEU A 98 11.81 -0.81 12.10
N ALA A 99 11.98 -1.61 11.04
CA ALA A 99 12.51 -1.13 9.77
C ALA A 99 11.51 -0.26 8.99
N VAL A 100 10.24 -0.64 8.94
CA VAL A 100 9.22 0.01 8.10
C VAL A 100 8.97 1.46 8.51
N PRO A 101 8.81 1.81 9.81
CA PRO A 101 8.66 3.22 10.19
C PRO A 101 9.88 4.06 9.82
N ILE A 102 11.10 3.53 9.95
CA ILE A 102 12.31 4.28 9.60
C ILE A 102 12.33 4.60 8.10
N LEU A 103 11.97 3.62 7.27
CA LEU A 103 12.05 3.76 5.81
C LEU A 103 10.83 4.45 5.19
N LEU A 104 9.61 4.14 5.65
CA LEU A 104 8.38 4.47 4.93
C LEU A 104 7.45 5.45 5.67
N LEU A 105 7.73 5.81 6.94
CA LEU A 105 6.92 6.79 7.66
C LEU A 105 6.89 8.13 6.93
N TRP A 106 8.05 8.58 6.44
CA TRP A 106 8.20 9.85 5.75
C TRP A 106 7.49 9.84 4.40
N ALA A 107 7.57 8.75 3.63
CA ALA A 107 6.80 8.54 2.41
C ALA A 107 5.30 8.69 2.70
N SER A 108 4.79 7.90 3.65
CA SER A 108 3.36 7.89 4.00
C SER A 108 2.90 9.24 4.54
N ALA A 109 3.67 9.89 5.40
CA ALA A 109 3.33 11.21 5.93
C ALA A 109 3.32 12.27 4.82
N GLY A 110 4.33 12.29 3.95
CA GLY A 110 4.40 13.19 2.79
C GLY A 110 3.18 13.02 1.89
N PHE A 111 2.85 11.79 1.52
CA PHE A 111 1.70 11.48 0.67
C PHE A 111 0.36 11.85 1.33
N MET A 112 0.20 11.62 2.63
CA MET A 112 -1.01 12.04 3.35
C MET A 112 -1.17 13.56 3.34
N LEU A 113 -0.08 14.33 3.52
CA LEU A 113 -0.13 15.79 3.43
C LEU A 113 -0.46 16.27 2.01
N ILE A 114 0.10 15.63 0.97
CA ILE A 114 -0.28 15.89 -0.43
C ILE A 114 -1.76 15.58 -0.65
N GLY A 115 -2.27 14.48 -0.09
CA GLY A 115 -3.69 14.13 -0.11
C GLY A 115 -4.57 15.19 0.55
N ILE A 116 -4.16 15.71 1.72
CA ILE A 116 -4.87 16.81 2.40
C ILE A 116 -4.88 18.07 1.52
N LEU A 117 -3.75 18.43 0.91
CA LEU A 117 -3.68 19.56 -0.02
C LEU A 117 -4.59 19.34 -1.24
N ALA A 118 -4.55 18.16 -1.84
CA ALA A 118 -5.43 17.80 -2.96
C ALA A 118 -6.91 17.90 -2.56
N TYR A 119 -7.26 17.52 -1.33
CA TYR A 119 -8.59 17.72 -0.78
C TYR A 119 -8.95 19.20 -0.62
N LYS A 120 -8.07 20.01 0.01
CA LYS A 120 -8.29 21.46 0.17
C LYS A 120 -8.43 22.19 -1.18
N TYR A 121 -7.75 21.71 -2.23
CA TYR A 121 -7.89 22.23 -3.60
C TYR A 121 -9.06 21.65 -4.39
N GLY A 122 -9.86 20.75 -3.81
CA GLY A 122 -11.04 20.17 -4.44
C GLY A 122 -10.75 19.15 -5.54
N VAL A 123 -9.53 18.56 -5.58
CA VAL A 123 -9.13 17.57 -6.60
C VAL A 123 -10.03 16.34 -6.57
N PHE A 124 -10.47 15.89 -5.39
CA PHE A 124 -11.37 14.74 -5.26
C PHE A 124 -12.81 15.00 -5.71
N SER A 125 -13.17 16.27 -5.99
CA SER A 125 -14.50 16.64 -6.48
C SER A 125 -14.49 17.10 -7.93
N LYS A 126 -13.43 17.79 -8.36
CA LYS A 126 -13.36 18.40 -9.70
C LYS A 126 -12.38 17.68 -10.63
N GLY A 127 -11.47 16.90 -10.07
CA GLY A 127 -10.26 16.42 -10.73
C GLY A 127 -9.17 17.49 -10.81
N LEU A 128 -8.00 17.08 -11.32
CA LEU A 128 -6.88 17.98 -11.65
C LEU A 128 -7.24 19.01 -12.72
N SER A 129 -6.64 20.21 -12.64
CA SER A 129 -6.69 21.21 -13.72
C SER A 129 -5.93 20.72 -14.97
N LYS A 130 -6.29 21.20 -16.16
CA LYS A 130 -5.63 20.78 -17.43
C LYS A 130 -4.11 20.96 -17.40
N ALA A 131 -3.64 22.09 -16.88
CA ALA A 131 -2.21 22.36 -16.76
C ALA A 131 -1.50 21.37 -15.82
N LEU A 132 -2.10 21.09 -14.65
CA LEU A 132 -1.53 20.14 -13.69
C LEU A 132 -1.60 18.70 -14.21
N LEU A 133 -2.67 18.33 -14.91
CA LEU A 133 -2.83 17.03 -15.55
C LEU A 133 -1.71 16.77 -16.57
N ILE A 134 -1.48 17.70 -17.49
CA ILE A 134 -0.40 17.59 -18.50
C ILE A 134 0.96 17.50 -17.80
N LYS A 135 1.21 18.35 -16.80
CA LYS A 135 2.45 18.32 -16.02
C LYS A 135 2.68 16.94 -15.38
N LEU A 136 1.66 16.36 -14.75
CA LEU A 136 1.76 15.04 -14.11
C LEU A 136 1.91 13.91 -15.11
N ILE A 137 1.31 13.98 -16.29
CA ILE A 137 1.53 13.01 -17.37
C ILE A 137 3.00 13.03 -17.81
N LEU A 138 3.56 14.22 -18.06
CA LEU A 138 4.95 14.38 -18.47
C LEU A 138 5.92 13.91 -17.38
N LEU A 139 5.67 14.27 -16.12
CA LEU A 139 6.49 13.81 -14.99
C LEU A 139 6.38 12.30 -14.78
N SER A 140 5.19 11.72 -14.93
CA SER A 140 5.03 10.25 -14.85
C SER A 140 5.83 9.57 -15.95
N ALA A 141 5.73 10.04 -17.21
CA ALA A 141 6.50 9.48 -18.32
C ALA A 141 8.02 9.60 -18.09
N LEU A 142 8.48 10.75 -17.58
CA LEU A 142 9.88 10.97 -17.21
C LEU A 142 10.34 9.99 -16.14
N PHE A 143 9.68 9.93 -14.99
CA PHE A 143 10.12 9.08 -13.88
C PHE A 143 9.97 7.58 -14.17
N ILE A 144 8.95 7.17 -14.92
CA ILE A 144 8.83 5.78 -15.39
C ILE A 144 10.00 5.44 -16.32
N SER A 145 10.33 6.32 -17.27
CA SER A 145 11.47 6.11 -18.18
C SER A 145 12.78 6.03 -17.41
N LEU A 146 13.01 6.93 -16.45
CA LEU A 146 14.16 6.87 -15.56
C LEU A 146 14.20 5.58 -14.74
N ARG A 147 13.07 5.14 -14.17
CA ARG A 147 13.00 3.87 -13.43
C ARG A 147 13.42 2.69 -14.30
N LEU A 148 12.96 2.64 -15.55
CA LEU A 148 13.31 1.59 -16.52
C LEU A 148 14.81 1.64 -16.89
N MET A 149 15.38 2.83 -17.06
CA MET A 149 16.82 2.98 -17.31
C MET A 149 17.69 2.53 -16.14
N LEU A 150 17.18 2.63 -14.91
CA LEU A 150 17.92 2.23 -13.70
C LEU A 150 17.85 0.72 -13.40
N VAL A 151 16.91 -0.03 -14.00
CA VAL A 151 16.73 -1.49 -13.77
C VAL A 151 18.02 -2.31 -13.91
N PRO A 152 18.90 -2.09 -14.91
CA PRO A 152 20.10 -2.92 -15.08
C PRO A 152 21.17 -2.77 -13.99
N TYR A 153 21.08 -1.73 -13.15
CA TYR A 153 22.07 -1.48 -12.11
C TYR A 153 21.75 -2.30 -10.86
N ASN A 154 22.69 -3.14 -10.41
CA ASN A 154 22.52 -3.98 -9.21
C ASN A 154 23.31 -3.46 -7.99
N GLN A 155 24.07 -2.38 -8.16
CA GLN A 155 24.86 -1.76 -7.08
C GLN A 155 25.14 -0.28 -7.37
N GLY A 156 25.61 0.44 -6.34
CA GLY A 156 26.01 1.84 -6.45
C GLY A 156 24.84 2.81 -6.66
N ILE A 157 25.14 4.01 -7.16
CA ILE A 157 24.17 5.11 -7.25
C ILE A 157 22.99 4.75 -8.16
N GLY A 158 23.21 4.05 -9.27
CA GLY A 158 22.14 3.64 -10.17
C GLY A 158 21.10 2.75 -9.48
N TYR A 159 21.56 1.78 -8.68
CA TYR A 159 20.69 0.93 -7.87
C TYR A 159 19.97 1.72 -6.77
N ALA A 160 20.70 2.60 -6.09
CA ALA A 160 20.13 3.40 -5.00
C ALA A 160 19.03 4.37 -5.43
N LEU A 161 19.07 4.85 -6.68
CA LEU A 161 18.06 5.75 -7.23
C LEU A 161 16.80 5.03 -7.72
N GLN A 162 16.79 3.70 -7.79
CA GLN A 162 15.65 2.95 -8.32
C GLN A 162 14.35 3.23 -7.54
N GLU A 163 14.35 3.03 -6.23
CA GLU A 163 13.15 3.20 -5.40
C GLU A 163 12.74 4.66 -5.18
N PRO A 164 13.66 5.63 -4.99
CA PRO A 164 13.29 7.06 -4.97
C PRO A 164 12.62 7.52 -6.28
N VAL A 165 13.13 7.10 -7.43
CA VAL A 165 12.51 7.43 -8.73
C VAL A 165 11.16 6.73 -8.88
N ASN A 166 11.04 5.48 -8.41
CA ASN A 166 9.77 4.75 -8.37
C ASN A 166 8.73 5.44 -7.48
N GLU A 167 9.14 5.96 -6.31
CA GLU A 167 8.27 6.70 -5.39
C GLU A 167 7.68 7.96 -6.06
N LEU A 168 8.52 8.73 -6.76
CA LEU A 168 8.08 9.91 -7.51
C LEU A 168 7.16 9.56 -8.68
N ALA A 169 7.45 8.48 -9.41
CA ALA A 169 6.58 7.96 -10.46
C ALA A 169 5.21 7.56 -9.88
N ALA A 170 5.21 6.79 -8.79
CA ALA A 170 4.00 6.32 -8.12
C ALA A 170 3.13 7.47 -7.62
N LEU A 171 3.72 8.51 -7.03
CA LEU A 171 3.00 9.70 -6.59
C LEU A 171 2.32 10.42 -7.76
N CYS A 172 3.03 10.60 -8.89
CA CYS A 172 2.45 11.25 -10.07
C CYS A 172 1.30 10.42 -10.65
N VAL A 173 1.51 9.10 -10.82
CA VAL A 173 0.50 8.18 -11.35
C VAL A 173 -0.71 8.07 -10.42
N ALA A 174 -0.51 8.08 -9.09
CA ALA A 174 -1.62 8.06 -8.13
C ALA A 174 -2.54 9.28 -8.28
N LEU A 175 -1.99 10.49 -8.49
CA LEU A 175 -2.79 11.69 -8.74
C LEU A 175 -3.52 11.63 -10.09
N LEU A 176 -2.92 11.02 -11.11
CA LEU A 176 -3.59 10.76 -12.38
C LEU A 176 -4.74 9.76 -12.23
N TYR A 177 -4.56 8.70 -11.44
CA TYR A 177 -5.64 7.77 -11.10
C TYR A 177 -6.76 8.45 -10.34
N ILE A 178 -6.46 9.34 -9.38
CA ILE A 178 -7.50 10.13 -8.71
C ILE A 178 -8.30 10.95 -9.72
N HIS A 179 -7.64 11.66 -10.65
CA HIS A 179 -8.35 12.41 -11.68
C HIS A 179 -9.24 11.50 -12.56
N LEU A 180 -8.72 10.36 -12.99
CA LEU A 180 -9.47 9.41 -13.80
C LEU A 180 -10.70 8.89 -13.04
N ILE A 181 -10.53 8.47 -11.79
CA ILE A 181 -11.63 7.97 -10.94
C ILE A 181 -12.69 9.06 -10.74
N VAL A 182 -12.29 10.30 -10.46
CA VAL A 182 -13.24 11.42 -10.33
C VAL A 182 -14.06 11.58 -11.61
N LYS A 183 -13.42 11.56 -12.79
CA LYS A 183 -14.14 11.69 -14.07
C LYS A 183 -15.05 10.51 -14.39
N LEU A 184 -14.65 9.29 -14.02
CA LEU A 184 -15.49 8.10 -14.16
C LEU A 184 -16.74 8.18 -13.26
N CYS A 185 -16.57 8.66 -12.03
CA CYS A 185 -17.68 8.87 -11.10
C CYS A 185 -18.60 10.02 -11.52
N ASP A 186 -18.05 11.14 -12.02
CA ASP A 186 -18.81 12.27 -12.56
C ASP A 186 -19.70 11.85 -13.74
N ASN A 187 -19.18 10.97 -14.61
CA ASN A 187 -19.87 10.52 -15.81
C ASN A 187 -20.92 9.43 -15.54
N SER A 188 -20.90 8.76 -14.39
CA SER A 188 -21.84 7.68 -14.07
C SER A 188 -22.06 7.51 -12.57
N ALA A 189 -23.26 7.87 -12.12
CA ALA A 189 -23.70 7.64 -10.74
C ALA A 189 -23.68 6.15 -10.35
N HIS A 190 -23.90 5.25 -11.32
CA HIS A 190 -23.82 3.81 -11.08
C HIS A 190 -22.38 3.38 -10.76
N ILE A 191 -21.41 3.80 -11.57
CA ILE A 191 -19.99 3.50 -11.34
C ILE A 191 -19.52 4.13 -10.01
N GLY A 192 -19.90 5.39 -9.75
CA GLY A 192 -19.62 6.05 -8.48
C GLY A 192 -20.20 5.28 -7.29
N GLY A 193 -21.42 4.75 -7.43
CA GLY A 193 -22.05 3.90 -6.42
C GLY A 193 -21.27 2.61 -6.14
N LEU A 194 -20.78 1.91 -7.17
CA LEU A 194 -19.98 0.70 -7.02
C LEU A 194 -18.64 0.98 -6.34
N ILE A 195 -17.93 2.04 -6.76
CA ILE A 195 -16.67 2.45 -6.13
C ILE A 195 -16.90 2.83 -4.66
N GLN A 196 -17.99 3.53 -4.37
CA GLN A 196 -18.35 3.88 -3.00
C GLN A 196 -18.65 2.65 -2.14
N GLN A 197 -19.31 1.63 -2.69
CA GLN A 197 -19.56 0.37 -1.97
C GLN A 197 -18.25 -0.28 -1.54
N VAL A 198 -17.28 -0.40 -2.45
CA VAL A 198 -15.93 -0.93 -2.15
C VAL A 198 -15.23 -0.07 -1.10
N GLY A 199 -15.30 1.26 -1.22
CA GLY A 199 -14.69 2.19 -0.27
C GLY A 199 -15.23 2.05 1.16
N ARG A 200 -16.52 1.70 1.34
CA ARG A 200 -17.12 1.46 2.67
C ARG A 200 -16.63 0.17 3.34
N LEU A 201 -16.03 -0.74 2.57
CA LEU A 201 -15.52 -2.04 3.01
C LEU A 201 -13.99 -2.14 2.87
N ALA A 202 -13.27 -1.03 2.66
CA ALA A 202 -11.84 -1.07 2.34
C ALA A 202 -10.98 -1.85 3.36
N PHE A 203 -11.26 -1.74 4.66
CA PHE A 203 -10.53 -2.47 5.70
C PHE A 203 -10.93 -3.96 5.73
N THR A 204 -12.22 -4.27 5.59
CA THR A 204 -12.69 -5.66 5.44
C THR A 204 -12.06 -6.33 4.23
N LEU A 205 -12.07 -5.65 3.07
CA LEU A 205 -11.53 -6.17 1.83
C LEU A 205 -10.03 -6.38 1.92
N TYR A 206 -9.28 -5.43 2.49
CA TYR A 206 -7.85 -5.57 2.73
C TYR A 206 -7.51 -6.84 3.52
N ILE A 207 -8.18 -7.06 4.67
CA ILE A 207 -7.91 -8.25 5.50
C ILE A 207 -8.36 -9.53 4.80
N SER A 208 -9.53 -9.52 4.13
CA SER A 208 -9.98 -10.69 3.38
C SER A 208 -9.03 -11.04 2.23
N GLN A 209 -8.38 -10.05 1.61
CA GLN A 209 -7.38 -10.26 0.56
C GLN A 209 -6.15 -11.00 1.09
N THR A 210 -5.69 -10.67 2.30
CA THR A 210 -4.63 -11.43 2.97
C THR A 210 -5.09 -12.85 3.29
N ILE A 211 -6.28 -13.01 3.88
CA ILE A 211 -6.80 -14.33 4.26
C ILE A 211 -6.94 -15.24 3.03
N MET A 212 -7.53 -14.76 1.93
CA MET A 212 -7.67 -15.54 0.70
C MET A 212 -6.31 -15.98 0.16
N GLN A 213 -5.31 -15.09 0.14
CA GLN A 213 -3.97 -15.44 -0.32
C GLN A 213 -3.26 -16.43 0.61
N LEU A 214 -3.41 -16.31 1.92
CA LEU A 214 -2.88 -17.29 2.87
C LEU A 214 -3.53 -18.65 2.69
N LEU A 215 -4.85 -18.71 2.55
CA LEU A 215 -5.56 -19.97 2.29
C LEU A 215 -5.09 -20.61 0.99
N LEU A 216 -4.96 -19.83 -0.09
CA LEU A 216 -4.52 -20.37 -1.38
C LEU A 216 -3.05 -20.80 -1.36
N PHE A 217 -2.13 -19.94 -0.95
CA PHE A 217 -0.70 -20.22 -1.05
C PHE A 217 -0.10 -20.95 0.15
N LYS A 218 -0.80 -21.06 1.28
CA LYS A 218 -0.27 -21.75 2.48
C LYS A 218 -1.05 -23.01 2.83
N VAL A 219 -2.30 -23.14 2.40
CA VAL A 219 -3.16 -24.28 2.76
C VAL A 219 -3.50 -25.13 1.55
N PHE A 220 -4.15 -24.57 0.54
CA PHE A 220 -4.72 -25.35 -0.57
C PHE A 220 -3.71 -25.66 -1.68
N PHE A 221 -2.86 -24.70 -2.03
CA PHE A 221 -1.96 -24.77 -3.19
C PHE A 221 -0.56 -24.19 -2.90
N PRO A 222 0.18 -24.68 -1.88
CA PRO A 222 1.52 -24.19 -1.57
C PRO A 222 2.51 -24.28 -2.74
N GLN A 223 2.39 -25.30 -3.59
CA GLN A 223 3.19 -25.51 -4.78
C GLN A 223 3.06 -24.40 -5.84
N TRP A 224 1.98 -23.60 -5.81
CA TRP A 224 1.84 -22.47 -6.73
C TRP A 224 2.98 -21.45 -6.57
N THR A 225 3.55 -21.31 -5.37
CA THR A 225 4.72 -20.46 -5.14
C THR A 225 5.92 -20.86 -6.02
N LEU A 226 6.07 -22.15 -6.30
CA LEU A 226 7.16 -22.68 -7.14
C LEU A 226 6.86 -22.55 -8.64
N GLY A 227 5.61 -22.78 -9.04
CA GLY A 227 5.23 -22.87 -10.46
C GLY A 227 4.70 -21.58 -11.10
N PHE A 228 4.08 -20.69 -10.33
CA PHE A 228 3.38 -19.53 -10.90
C PHE A 228 4.34 -18.54 -11.55
N ASN A 229 4.13 -18.24 -12.82
CA ASN A 229 4.78 -17.13 -13.49
C ASN A 229 3.97 -15.84 -13.31
N ARG A 230 4.43 -14.76 -13.93
CA ARG A 230 3.80 -13.44 -13.81
C ARG A 230 2.33 -13.43 -14.27
N LEU A 231 1.99 -14.15 -15.34
CA LEU A 231 0.61 -14.22 -15.84
C LEU A 231 -0.30 -14.95 -14.86
N ASP A 232 0.16 -16.05 -14.26
CA ASP A 232 -0.61 -16.80 -13.27
C ASP A 232 -0.96 -15.93 -12.06
N TYR A 233 0.00 -15.13 -11.56
CA TYR A 233 -0.25 -14.18 -10.48
C TYR A 233 -1.25 -13.09 -10.88
N TRP A 234 -1.17 -12.55 -12.10
CA TRP A 234 -2.13 -11.56 -12.60
C TRP A 234 -3.54 -12.15 -12.69
N LEU A 235 -3.69 -13.33 -13.28
CA LEU A 235 -4.98 -14.01 -13.41
C LEU A 235 -5.59 -14.30 -12.04
N LEU A 236 -4.79 -14.80 -11.10
CA LEU A 236 -5.25 -15.05 -9.75
C LEU A 236 -5.67 -13.74 -9.05
N ALA A 237 -4.85 -12.70 -9.11
CA ALA A 237 -5.15 -11.41 -8.48
C ALA A 237 -6.45 -10.80 -9.03
N ILE A 238 -6.62 -10.79 -10.36
CA ILE A 238 -7.85 -10.30 -11.01
C ILE A 238 -9.06 -11.14 -10.58
N SER A 239 -8.91 -12.47 -10.53
CA SER A 239 -9.99 -13.36 -10.10
C SER A 239 -10.44 -13.07 -8.67
N LEU A 240 -9.49 -12.89 -7.74
CA LEU A 240 -9.78 -12.53 -6.35
C LEU A 240 -10.45 -11.15 -6.23
N VAL A 241 -9.99 -10.17 -7.01
CA VAL A 241 -10.64 -8.85 -7.06
C VAL A 241 -12.07 -8.96 -7.56
N ILE A 242 -12.34 -9.74 -8.62
CA ILE A 242 -13.70 -9.96 -9.12
C ILE A 242 -14.59 -10.58 -8.04
N VAL A 243 -14.09 -11.60 -7.33
CA VAL A 243 -14.82 -12.21 -6.21
C VAL A 243 -15.13 -11.19 -5.12
N GLN A 244 -14.16 -10.35 -4.74
CA GLN A 244 -14.38 -9.27 -3.75
C GLN A 244 -15.39 -8.22 -4.21
N LEU A 245 -15.39 -7.86 -5.50
CA LEU A 245 -16.34 -6.92 -6.07
C LEU A 245 -17.77 -7.49 -6.06
N ILE A 246 -17.93 -8.77 -6.44
CA ILE A 246 -19.22 -9.48 -6.37
C ILE A 246 -19.70 -9.56 -4.92
N PHE A 247 -18.82 -9.99 -4.00
CA PHE A 247 -19.11 -10.03 -2.57
C PHE A 247 -19.57 -8.66 -2.07
N THR A 248 -18.85 -7.60 -2.39
CA THR A 248 -19.17 -6.23 -1.97
C THR A 248 -20.53 -5.79 -2.51
N ALA A 249 -20.83 -6.06 -3.77
CA ALA A 249 -22.09 -5.70 -4.41
C ALA A 249 -23.29 -6.43 -3.78
N ILE A 250 -23.13 -7.71 -3.39
CA ILE A 250 -24.16 -8.48 -2.69
C ILE A 250 -24.30 -8.01 -1.24
N TYR A 251 -23.18 -7.93 -0.52
CA TYR A 251 -23.15 -7.54 0.89
C TYR A 251 -23.75 -6.15 1.13
N CYS A 252 -23.46 -5.19 0.25
CA CYS A 252 -23.99 -3.83 0.33
C CYS A 252 -25.51 -3.71 0.11
N ARG A 253 -26.19 -4.77 -0.35
CA ARG A 253 -27.67 -4.81 -0.41
C ARG A 253 -28.29 -4.90 0.99
N TYR A 254 -27.58 -5.52 1.93
CA TYR A 254 -28.07 -5.79 3.28
C TYR A 254 -27.40 -4.92 4.34
N PHE A 255 -26.13 -4.54 4.13
CA PHE A 255 -25.33 -3.82 5.13
C PHE A 255 -24.72 -2.55 4.56
N LYS A 256 -24.69 -1.48 5.37
CA LYS A 256 -24.11 -0.18 4.96
C LYS A 256 -22.61 -0.07 5.26
N GLN A 257 -22.06 -1.01 6.02
CA GLN A 257 -20.69 -0.96 6.53
C GLN A 257 -20.12 -2.37 6.62
N GLY A 258 -18.81 -2.53 6.35
CA GLY A 258 -18.14 -3.81 6.52
C GLY A 258 -17.97 -4.22 8.00
N PRO A 259 -17.85 -5.53 8.26
CA PRO A 259 -17.76 -6.06 9.63
C PRO A 259 -16.54 -5.54 10.39
N LEU A 260 -15.36 -5.45 9.74
CA LEU A 260 -14.15 -4.96 10.40
C LEU A 260 -14.18 -3.45 10.62
N GLU A 261 -14.79 -2.70 9.71
CA GLU A 261 -15.06 -1.28 9.92
C GLU A 261 -15.99 -1.06 11.11
N TYR A 262 -17.05 -1.88 11.24
CA TYR A 262 -17.97 -1.79 12.38
C TYR A 262 -17.24 -2.05 13.70
N LEU A 263 -16.48 -3.15 13.77
CA LEU A 263 -15.69 -3.50 14.95
C LEU A 263 -14.72 -2.38 15.32
N TRP A 264 -13.95 -1.88 14.35
CA TRP A 264 -13.00 -0.80 14.59
C TRP A 264 -13.68 0.46 15.14
N ARG A 265 -14.77 0.91 14.53
CA ARG A 265 -15.50 2.10 15.01
C ARG A 265 -16.07 1.91 16.41
N LYS A 266 -16.57 0.71 16.72
CA LYS A 266 -17.09 0.37 18.05
C LYS A 266 -15.99 0.48 19.10
N LEU A 267 -14.82 -0.11 18.85
CA LEU A 267 -13.68 -0.03 19.77
C LEU A 267 -13.16 1.41 19.93
N ALA A 268 -13.12 2.20 18.86
CA ALA A 268 -12.70 3.59 18.92
C ALA A 268 -13.66 4.47 19.76
N LYS A 269 -14.97 4.19 19.73
CA LYS A 269 -15.96 4.92 20.53
C LYS A 269 -15.89 4.58 22.02
N ILE A 270 -15.79 3.30 22.36
CA ILE A 270 -15.69 2.82 23.76
C ILE A 270 -14.53 3.52 24.49
N ASN A 271 -13.42 3.78 23.79
CA ASN A 271 -12.27 4.46 24.39
C ASN A 271 -12.48 5.97 24.60
N ARG A 272 -13.37 6.64 23.85
CA ARG A 272 -13.67 8.06 24.10
C ARG A 272 -14.52 8.24 25.35
N GLU A 273 -15.48 7.36 25.58
CA GLU A 273 -16.37 7.40 26.74
C GLU A 273 -15.67 7.05 28.06
N LYS A 274 -14.49 6.43 28.00
CA LYS A 274 -13.66 6.11 29.19
C LYS A 274 -12.62 7.19 29.54
N ILE A 275 -12.34 8.12 28.62
CA ILE A 275 -11.32 9.16 28.78
C ILE A 275 -11.96 10.53 29.04
N ALA A 276 -13.25 10.69 28.68
CA ALA A 276 -14.09 11.82 29.09
C ALA A 276 -14.68 11.58 30.48
#